data_AF-D2J709-F1
#
_entry.id   AF-D2J709-F1
#
_cell.length_a   1.000
_cell.length_b   1.000
_cell.length_c   1.000
_cell.angle_alpha   90.00
_cell.angle_beta   90.00
_cell.angle_gamma   90.00
#
_symmetry.space_group_name_H-M   'P 1'
#
loop_
_entity.id
_entity.type
_entity.pdbx_description
1 polymer ?
#
loop_
_entity_poly.entity_id
_entity_poly.type
_entity_poly.pdbx_seq_one_letter_code
_entity_poly.pdbx_strand_id
1 'polypeptide(L)'
;MSCFVHPEKDFNVLAKYFKEELGVGAMFTQRLIDNLFRFEIMSCNHRYGENDDRKSVFLYKGDAYRELDSITSIDALKLLDGIKLQCTNLPSNELFEKMSSIHRKIIEGILYYSGLSYEYDKTEDYEYSVWM
;
A
#
# COMPACT_ATOMS: atom_id res chain seq x y z
N MET A 1 3.03 -2.59 -19.08
CA MET A 1 3.10 -1.89 -17.77
C MET A 1 4.52 -1.96 -17.27
N SER A 2 5.16 -0.88 -16.86
CA SER A 2 6.41 -0.91 -16.07
C SER A 2 6.11 -1.50 -14.67
N CYS A 3 7.12 -2.05 -14.00
CA CYS A 3 7.07 -2.42 -12.58
C CYS A 3 8.03 -1.47 -11.86
N PHE A 4 7.66 -1.00 -10.67
CA PHE A 4 8.54 -0.20 -9.82
C PHE A 4 8.14 -0.39 -8.36
N VAL A 5 8.99 0.06 -7.46
CA VAL A 5 8.70 0.11 -6.02
C VAL A 5 8.30 1.53 -5.68
N HIS A 6 7.16 1.72 -5.01
CA HIS A 6 6.74 3.05 -4.58
C HIS A 6 7.80 3.67 -3.64
N PRO A 7 7.96 5.00 -3.68
CA PRO A 7 8.77 5.73 -2.72
C PRO A 7 8.46 5.38 -1.27
N GLU A 8 9.49 5.39 -0.42
CA GLU A 8 9.36 5.22 1.03
C GLU A 8 8.37 6.21 1.66
N LYS A 9 8.25 7.41 1.08
CA LYS A 9 7.27 8.42 1.51
C LYS A 9 5.84 7.89 1.41
N ASP A 10 5.48 7.17 0.34
CA ASP A 10 4.10 6.74 0.10
C ASP A 10 3.69 5.64 1.09
N PHE A 11 4.60 4.70 1.36
CA PHE A 11 4.42 3.72 2.43
C PHE A 11 4.27 4.37 3.80
N ASN A 12 4.99 5.47 4.05
CA ASN A 12 4.88 6.23 5.30
C ASN A 12 3.55 6.99 5.41
N VAL A 13 3.07 7.58 4.32
CA VAL A 13 1.74 8.20 4.25
C VAL A 13 0.66 7.17 4.53
N LEU A 14 0.73 5.99 3.91
CA LEU A 14 -0.19 4.89 4.18
C LEU A 14 -0.11 4.40 5.64
N ALA A 15 1.10 4.34 6.20
CA ALA A 15 1.31 4.00 7.61
C ALA A 15 0.66 5.01 8.57
N LYS A 16 0.77 6.30 8.26
CA LYS A 16 0.12 7.39 9.00
C LYS A 16 -1.40 7.24 8.94
N TYR A 17 -1.96 7.05 7.74
CA TYR A 17 -3.39 6.81 7.56
C TYR A 17 -3.88 5.62 8.39
N PHE A 18 -3.20 4.47 8.33
CA PHE A 18 -3.60 3.30 9.14
C PHE A 18 -3.57 3.57 10.65
N LYS A 19 -2.58 4.33 11.14
CA LYS A 19 -2.45 4.61 12.57
C LYS A 19 -3.45 5.64 13.07
N GLU A 20 -3.63 6.72 12.31
CA GLU A 20 -4.37 7.91 12.76
C GLU A 20 -5.84 7.82 12.39
N GLU A 21 -6.13 7.47 11.14
CA GLU A 21 -7.51 7.44 10.64
C GLU A 21 -8.21 6.12 10.99
N LEU A 22 -7.53 4.98 10.81
CA LEU A 22 -8.11 3.66 11.11
C LEU A 22 -7.84 3.17 12.55
N GLY A 23 -7.02 3.88 13.33
CA GLY A 23 -6.68 3.49 14.70
C GLY A 23 -5.92 2.16 14.83
N VAL A 24 -5.24 1.72 13.77
CA VAL A 24 -4.54 0.43 13.74
C VAL A 24 -3.26 0.51 14.59
N GLY A 25 -3.05 -0.50 15.43
CA GLY A 25 -1.90 -0.55 16.34
C GLY A 25 -0.56 -0.52 15.60
N ALA A 26 0.38 0.28 16.11
CA ALA A 26 1.65 0.57 15.44
C ALA A 26 2.46 -0.67 15.03
N MET A 27 2.49 -1.72 15.85
CA MET A 27 3.22 -2.96 15.53
C MET A 27 2.60 -3.70 14.33
N PHE A 28 1.26 -3.70 14.25
CA PHE A 28 0.57 -4.30 13.12
C PHE A 28 0.75 -3.46 11.87
N THR A 29 0.63 -2.13 11.97
CA THR A 29 0.89 -1.21 10.85
C THR A 29 2.28 -1.41 10.26
N GLN A 30 3.33 -1.47 11.10
CA GLN A 30 4.69 -1.74 10.63
C GLN A 30 4.76 -3.03 9.80
N ARG A 31 4.23 -4.14 10.35
CA ARG A 31 4.24 -5.44 9.65
C ARG A 31 3.46 -5.40 8.34
N LEU A 32 2.34 -4.68 8.32
CA LEU A 32 1.52 -4.53 7.13
C LEU A 32 2.28 -3.81 6.02
N ILE A 33 2.87 -2.66 6.35
CA ILE A 33 3.66 -1.85 5.42
C ILE A 33 4.89 -2.62 4.92
N ASP A 34 5.62 -3.28 5.82
CA ASP A 34 6.77 -4.10 5.43
C ASP A 34 6.38 -5.23 4.46
N ASN A 35 5.23 -5.86 4.68
CA ASN A 35 4.76 -6.91 3.76
C ASN A 35 4.39 -6.35 2.39
N LEU A 36 3.68 -5.22 2.33
CA LEU A 36 3.33 -4.55 1.07
C LEU A 36 4.59 -4.18 0.27
N PHE A 37 5.54 -3.52 0.93
CA PHE A 37 6.83 -3.15 0.34
C PHE A 37 7.62 -4.35 -0.18
N ARG A 38 7.68 -5.44 0.59
CA ARG A 38 8.37 -6.66 0.18
C ARG A 38 7.74 -7.29 -1.06
N PHE A 39 6.42 -7.25 -1.22
CA PHE A 39 5.79 -7.78 -2.42
C PHE A 39 6.21 -6.98 -3.67
N GLU A 40 6.30 -5.65 -3.58
CA GLU A 40 6.78 -4.83 -4.71
C GLU A 40 8.24 -5.10 -5.05
N ILE A 41 9.11 -5.16 -4.06
CA ILE A 41 10.52 -5.52 -4.26
C ILE A 41 10.63 -6.89 -4.94
N MET A 42 9.91 -7.89 -4.43
CA MET A 42 9.93 -9.22 -5.03
C MET A 42 9.46 -9.21 -6.47
N SER A 43 8.46 -8.39 -6.79
CA SER A 43 7.96 -8.24 -8.17
C SER A 43 8.98 -7.55 -9.08
N CYS A 44 9.59 -6.45 -8.62
CA CYS A 44 10.62 -5.73 -9.36
C CYS A 44 11.86 -6.60 -9.61
N ASN A 45 12.36 -7.25 -8.56
CA ASN A 45 13.50 -8.17 -8.63
C ASN A 45 13.22 -9.29 -9.62
N HIS A 46 12.05 -9.92 -9.54
CA HIS A 46 11.69 -11.00 -10.46
C HIS A 46 11.65 -10.54 -11.91
N ARG A 47 11.09 -9.35 -12.15
CA ARG A 47 10.91 -8.82 -13.50
C ARG A 47 12.22 -8.33 -14.14
N TYR A 48 13.04 -7.62 -13.38
CA TYR A 48 14.23 -6.94 -13.90
C TYR A 48 15.55 -7.66 -13.60
N GLY A 49 15.49 -8.74 -12.81
CA GLY A 49 16.70 -9.43 -12.34
C GLY A 49 17.51 -8.59 -11.34
N GLU A 50 16.86 -7.65 -10.68
CA GLU A 50 17.46 -6.87 -9.59
C GLU A 50 17.62 -7.72 -8.32
N ASN A 51 18.51 -7.29 -7.44
CA ASN A 51 18.79 -7.94 -6.16
C ASN A 51 18.64 -6.95 -5.01
N ASP A 52 17.52 -6.22 -4.99
CA ASP A 52 17.17 -5.42 -3.84
C ASP A 52 16.74 -6.35 -2.68
N ASP A 53 17.53 -6.37 -1.62
CA ASP A 53 17.33 -7.25 -0.46
C ASP A 53 16.63 -6.55 0.71
N ARG A 54 16.17 -5.30 0.52
CA ARG A 54 15.47 -4.55 1.56
C ARG A 54 14.20 -5.28 1.97
N LYS A 55 14.01 -5.41 3.29
CA LYS A 55 12.90 -6.15 3.89
C LYS A 55 11.86 -5.27 4.57
N SER A 56 12.16 -3.98 4.72
CA SER A 56 11.35 -3.08 5.52
C SER A 56 11.48 -1.66 5.04
N VAL A 57 10.42 -0.90 5.29
CA VAL A 57 10.41 0.55 5.11
C VAL A 57 10.83 1.20 6.42
N PHE A 58 11.65 2.26 6.36
CA PHE A 58 11.90 3.05 7.54
C PHE A 58 10.68 3.93 7.84
N LEU A 59 9.90 3.56 8.87
CA LEU A 59 8.78 4.39 9.30
C LEU A 59 9.29 5.66 9.98
N TYR A 60 8.90 6.81 9.41
CA TYR A 60 9.25 8.13 9.87
C TYR A 60 8.72 8.37 11.29
N LYS A 61 9.44 9.22 12.02
CA LYS A 61 9.15 9.63 13.40
C LYS A 61 9.39 11.12 13.57
N GLY A 62 8.85 11.69 14.64
CA GLY A 62 9.05 13.11 14.97
C GLY A 62 8.49 14.02 13.87
N ASP A 63 9.27 15.03 13.50
CA ASP A 63 8.81 16.07 12.58
C ASP A 63 8.60 15.53 11.16
N ALA A 64 9.48 14.65 10.67
CA ALA A 64 9.30 14.00 9.36
C ALA A 64 7.99 13.21 9.25
N TYR A 65 7.48 12.65 10.36
CA TYR A 65 6.18 11.98 10.39
C TYR A 65 5.01 12.97 10.43
N ARG A 66 5.17 14.08 11.16
CA ARG A 66 4.15 15.13 11.24
C ARG A 66 3.96 15.83 9.90
N GLU A 67 5.04 16.00 9.16
CA GLU A 67 5.08 16.60 7.82
C GLU A 67 4.54 15.69 6.72
N LEU A 68 4.27 14.41 6.99
CA LEU A 68 3.62 13.52 6.02
C LEU A 68 2.22 14.04 5.69
N ASP A 69 1.87 13.95 4.42
CA ASP A 69 0.54 14.30 3.92
C ASP A 69 -0.53 13.45 4.63
N SER A 70 -1.63 14.08 5.03
CA SER A 70 -2.85 13.38 5.43
C SER A 70 -3.65 13.06 4.18
N ILE A 71 -4.10 11.81 4.06
CA ILE A 71 -4.79 11.31 2.87
C ILE A 71 -6.19 10.83 3.21
N THR A 72 -7.10 10.89 2.24
CA THR A 72 -8.46 10.36 2.39
C THR A 72 -8.49 8.84 2.28
N SER A 73 -9.63 8.22 2.63
CA SER A 73 -9.83 6.80 2.41
C SER A 73 -9.73 6.40 0.93
N ILE A 74 -10.18 7.27 0.01
CA ILE A 74 -10.09 7.04 -1.44
C ILE A 74 -8.63 7.07 -1.90
N ASP A 75 -7.85 8.03 -1.42
CA ASP A 75 -6.41 8.10 -1.71
C ASP A 75 -5.67 6.84 -1.22
N ALA A 76 -6.00 6.38 -0.01
CA ALA A 76 -5.41 5.16 0.55
C ALA A 76 -5.76 3.92 -0.27
N LEU A 77 -7.01 3.82 -0.73
CA LEU A 77 -7.47 2.75 -1.61
C LEU A 77 -6.73 2.77 -2.96
N LYS A 78 -6.58 3.95 -3.56
CA LYS A 78 -5.88 4.12 -4.84
C LYS A 78 -4.40 3.76 -4.74
N LEU A 79 -3.74 4.16 -3.65
CA LEU A 79 -2.36 3.76 -3.39
C LEU A 79 -2.21 2.25 -3.20
N LEU A 80 -3.16 1.60 -2.51
CA LEU A 80 -3.17 0.13 -2.37
C LEU A 80 -3.36 -0.58 -3.72
N ASP A 81 -4.26 -0.08 -4.56
CA ASP A 81 -4.47 -0.61 -5.91
C ASP A 81 -3.22 -0.44 -6.78
N GLY A 82 -2.52 0.70 -6.66
CA GLY A 82 -1.20 0.93 -7.25
C GLY A 82 -0.19 -0.14 -6.81
N ILE A 83 -0.09 -0.39 -5.50
CA ILE A 83 0.81 -1.42 -4.95
C ILE A 83 0.48 -2.82 -5.52
N LYS A 84 -0.81 -3.19 -5.54
CA LYS A 84 -1.24 -4.48 -6.12
C LYS A 84 -0.86 -4.59 -7.60
N LEU A 85 -0.99 -3.50 -8.36
CA LEU A 85 -0.61 -3.46 -9.77
C LEU A 85 0.89 -3.73 -9.95
N GLN A 86 1.74 -3.15 -9.10
CA GLN A 86 3.18 -3.39 -9.14
C GLN A 86 3.53 -4.84 -8.80
N CYS A 87 2.71 -5.50 -8.00
CA CYS A 87 2.92 -6.89 -7.59
C CYS A 87 2.50 -7.95 -8.63
N THR A 88 2.10 -7.55 -9.85
CA THR A 88 1.64 -8.48 -10.91
C THR A 88 2.72 -9.43 -11.45
N ASN A 89 4.01 -9.14 -11.23
CA ASN A 89 5.14 -9.96 -11.67
C ASN A 89 5.77 -10.74 -10.50
N LEU A 90 5.00 -11.10 -9.48
CA LEU A 90 5.51 -11.96 -8.41
C LEU A 90 5.93 -13.34 -8.97
N PRO A 91 7.00 -13.95 -8.44
CA PRO A 91 7.60 -15.17 -9.01
C PRO A 91 6.73 -16.43 -8.88
N SER A 92 5.63 -16.37 -8.12
CA SER A 92 4.76 -17.52 -7.86
C SER A 92 3.30 -17.08 -7.73
N ASN A 93 2.41 -17.87 -8.34
CA ASN A 93 0.96 -17.70 -8.22
C ASN A 93 0.51 -17.79 -6.75
N GLU A 94 1.12 -18.66 -5.94
CA GLU A 94 0.77 -18.77 -4.51
C GLU A 94 1.08 -17.48 -3.75
N LEU A 95 2.19 -16.81 -4.08
CA LEU A 95 2.54 -15.53 -3.48
C LEU A 95 1.58 -14.42 -3.95
N PHE A 96 1.22 -14.42 -5.22
CA PHE A 96 0.25 -13.48 -5.76
C PHE A 96 -1.14 -13.64 -5.12
N GLU A 97 -1.60 -14.87 -4.88
CA GLU A 97 -2.85 -15.14 -4.16
C GLU A 97 -2.80 -14.66 -2.70
N LYS A 98 -1.68 -14.87 -2.01
CA LYS A 98 -1.48 -14.35 -0.64
C LYS A 98 -1.50 -12.82 -0.61
N MET A 99 -0.80 -12.17 -1.54
CA MET A 99 -0.80 -10.72 -1.68
C MET A 99 -2.22 -10.20 -1.96
N SER A 100 -2.92 -10.80 -2.92
CA SER A 100 -4.28 -10.43 -3.29
C SER A 100 -5.27 -10.60 -2.13
N SER A 101 -5.11 -11.66 -1.33
CA SER A 101 -5.92 -11.90 -0.13
C SER A 101 -5.67 -10.85 0.96
N ILE A 102 -4.41 -10.47 1.19
CA ILE A 102 -4.06 -9.38 2.12
C ILE A 102 -4.65 -8.06 1.63
N HIS A 103 -4.40 -7.71 0.37
CA HIS A 103 -4.91 -6.50 -0.26
C HIS A 103 -6.44 -6.40 -0.14
N ARG A 104 -7.17 -7.46 -0.49
CA ARG A 104 -8.63 -7.50 -0.38
C ARG A 104 -9.10 -7.23 1.05
N LYS A 105 -8.49 -7.86 2.06
CA LYS A 105 -8.85 -7.64 3.47
C LYS A 105 -8.62 -6.21 3.93
N ILE A 106 -7.54 -5.57 3.47
CA ILE A 106 -7.26 -4.17 3.79
C ILE A 106 -8.35 -3.28 3.18
N ILE A 107 -8.65 -3.45 1.90
CA ILE A 107 -9.70 -2.70 1.20
C ILE A 107 -11.05 -2.87 1.88
N GLU A 108 -11.48 -4.11 2.12
CA GLU A 108 -12.74 -4.40 2.80
C GLU A 108 -12.82 -3.70 4.16
N GLY A 109 -11.72 -3.69 4.92
CA GLY A 109 -11.62 -2.96 6.18
C GLY A 109 -11.79 -1.44 6.02
N ILE A 110 -11.11 -0.83 5.04
CA ILE A 110 -11.21 0.61 4.76
C ILE A 110 -12.63 0.99 4.32
N LEU A 111 -13.21 0.22 3.38
CA LEU A 111 -14.54 0.47 2.85
C LEU A 111 -15.59 0.39 3.94
N TYR A 112 -15.53 -0.65 4.78
CA TYR A 112 -16.43 -0.81 5.90
C TYR A 112 -16.30 0.34 6.91
N TYR A 113 -15.06 0.69 7.30
CA TYR A 113 -14.81 1.76 8.25
C TYR A 113 -15.27 3.14 7.75
N SER A 114 -15.04 3.41 6.46
CA SER A 114 -15.30 4.71 5.84
C SER A 114 -16.72 4.84 5.29
N GLY A 115 -17.54 3.78 5.34
CA GLY A 115 -18.87 3.76 4.74
C GLY A 115 -18.88 3.90 3.21
N LEU A 116 -17.78 3.50 2.55
CA LEU A 116 -17.62 3.61 1.09
C LEU A 116 -18.17 2.37 0.37
N SER A 117 -18.56 2.55 -0.88
CA SER A 117 -19.04 1.47 -1.75
C SER A 117 -17.88 0.55 -2.18
N TYR A 118 -18.20 -0.73 -2.44
CA TYR A 118 -17.29 -1.66 -3.12
C TYR A 118 -16.89 -1.23 -4.53
N GLU A 119 -17.66 -0.33 -5.15
CA GLU A 119 -17.36 0.27 -6.45
C GLU A 119 -16.59 1.60 -6.31
N TYR A 120 -15.79 1.74 -5.25
CA TYR A 120 -15.01 2.96 -4.96
C TYR A 120 -14.11 3.36 -6.14
N ASP A 121 -13.59 2.38 -6.88
CA ASP A 121 -12.68 2.54 -8.03
C ASP A 121 -13.37 3.15 -9.26
N LYS A 122 -14.70 3.22 -9.27
CA LYS A 122 -15.51 3.84 -10.34
C LYS A 122 -16.01 5.24 -9.97
N THR A 123 -15.63 5.76 -8.81
CA THR A 123 -16.09 7.07 -8.34
C THR A 123 -15.23 8.20 -8.92
N GLU A 124 -15.83 9.39 -9.06
CA GLU A 124 -15.11 10.60 -9.46
C GLU A 124 -13.96 10.92 -8.50
N ASP A 125 -14.17 10.75 -7.19
CA ASP A 125 -13.14 10.96 -6.17
C ASP A 125 -11.91 10.08 -6.42
N TYR A 126 -12.12 8.83 -6.84
CA TYR A 126 -11.03 7.92 -7.20
C TYR A 126 -10.32 8.36 -8.47
N GLU A 127 -11.05 8.83 -9.48
CA GLU A 127 -10.45 9.36 -10.71
C GLU A 127 -9.58 10.60 -10.43
N TYR A 128 -10.08 11.53 -9.61
CA TYR A 128 -9.42 12.79 -9.28
C TYR A 128 -8.28 12.66 -8.25
N SER A 129 -8.23 11.57 -7.49
CA SER A 129 -7.12 11.32 -6.55
C SER A 129 -5.79 11.27 -7.28
N VAL A 130 -4.76 11.91 -6.74
CA VAL A 130 -3.42 12.01 -7.35
C VAL A 130 -2.46 10.91 -6.90
N TRP A 131 -2.87 10.07 -5.96
CA TRP A 131 -2.05 8.98 -5.43
C TRP A 131 -2.09 7.79 -6.39
N MET A 132 -0.93 7.31 -6.85
CA MET A 132 -0.81 6.14 -7.73
C MET A 132 0.46 5.36 -7.42
#